data_AF-A0AAW5MZ70-F1
#
_entry.id   AF-A0AAW5MZ70-F1
#
_cell.length_a   1.000
_cell.length_b   1.000
_cell.length_c   1.000
_cell.angle_alpha   90.00
_cell.angle_beta   90.00
_cell.angle_gamma   90.00
#
_symmetry.space_group_name_H-M   'P 1'
#
loop_
_entity.id
_entity.type
_entity.pdbx_description
1 polymer ?
#
loop_
_entity_poly.entity_id
_entity_poly.type
_entity_poly.pdbx_seq_one_letter_code
_entity_poly.pdbx_strand_id
1 'polypeptide(L)'
;LYQMPKLYAASLLWMLSELYEQLPEAGDLEKPKLVFFFDEAHLLFNDAPQVLLDKIEQVIRLIRSKGVGVWFVSQNPSDIPDNVLGQLGNRVQHALRA
;
A
#
# COMPACT_ATOMS: atom_id res chain seq x y z
N LEU A 1 -9.26 -1.09 -16.70
CA LEU A 1 -8.40 -0.80 -15.52
C LEU A 1 -7.01 -1.42 -15.64
N TYR A 2 -6.88 -2.71 -15.97
CA TYR A 2 -5.57 -3.36 -16.23
C TYR A 2 -4.71 -2.70 -17.33
N GLN A 3 -5.32 -2.00 -18.28
CA GLN A 3 -4.60 -1.32 -19.37
C GLN A 3 -4.10 0.09 -19.01
N MET A 4 -4.38 0.60 -17.81
CA MET A 4 -3.98 1.95 -17.39
C MET A 4 -3.44 1.96 -15.94
N PRO A 5 -2.23 1.43 -15.70
CA PRO A 5 -1.63 1.28 -14.37
C PRO A 5 -1.60 2.59 -13.57
N LYS A 6 -1.31 3.70 -14.23
CA LYS A 6 -1.27 5.03 -13.60
C LYS A 6 -2.63 5.49 -13.08
N LEU A 7 -3.70 5.20 -13.83
CA LEU A 7 -5.07 5.53 -13.40
C LEU A 7 -5.49 4.65 -12.22
N TYR A 8 -5.08 3.39 -12.22
CA TYR A 8 -5.31 2.48 -11.10
C TYR A 8 -4.59 2.98 -9.84
N ALA A 9 -3.29 3.27 -9.92
CA ALA A 9 -2.51 3.79 -8.81
C ALA A 9 -3.08 5.12 -8.25
N ALA A 10 -3.42 6.06 -9.14
CA ALA A 10 -4.03 7.33 -8.74
C ALA A 10 -5.39 7.14 -8.05
N SER A 11 -6.25 6.26 -8.58
CA SER A 11 -7.56 5.95 -8.00
C SER A 11 -7.43 5.31 -6.61
N LEU A 12 -6.49 4.38 -6.44
CA LEU A 12 -6.25 3.73 -5.16
C LEU A 12 -5.73 4.71 -4.11
N LEU A 13 -4.80 5.58 -4.50
CA LEU A 13 -4.25 6.59 -3.60
C LEU A 13 -5.30 7.61 -3.18
N TRP A 14 -6.14 8.02 -4.12
CA TRP A 14 -7.29 8.86 -3.82
C TRP A 14 -8.22 8.16 -2.82
N MET A 15 -8.61 6.90 -3.08
CA MET A 15 -9.47 6.14 -2.18
C MET A 15 -8.90 6.00 -0.76
N LEU A 16 -7.61 5.67 -0.62
CA LEU A 16 -6.97 5.58 0.70
C LEU A 16 -6.91 6.94 1.40
N SER A 17 -6.71 8.04 0.65
CA SER A 17 -6.72 9.39 1.21
C SER A 17 -8.12 9.76 1.72
N GLU A 18 -9.16 9.50 0.93
CA GLU A 18 -10.55 9.72 1.34
C GLU A 18 -10.91 8.88 2.59
N LEU A 19 -10.50 7.62 2.63
CA LEU A 19 -10.72 6.78 3.82
C LEU A 19 -10.01 7.33 5.05
N TYR A 20 -8.80 7.86 4.89
CA TYR A 20 -8.09 8.50 6.00
C TYR A 20 -8.85 9.73 6.52
N GLU A 21 -9.42 10.54 5.64
CA GLU A 21 -10.18 11.73 6.02
C GLU A 21 -11.53 11.39 6.67
N GLN A 22 -12.22 10.36 6.20
CA GLN A 22 -13.57 10.02 6.64
C GLN A 22 -13.61 9.07 7.85
N LEU A 23 -12.60 8.20 8.01
CA LEU A 23 -12.62 7.23 9.10
C LEU A 23 -12.24 7.88 10.45
N PRO A 24 -12.92 7.50 11.55
CA PRO A 24 -12.52 7.92 12.88
C PRO A 24 -11.20 7.25 13.29
N GLU A 25 -10.48 7.87 14.23
CA GLU A 25 -9.32 7.22 14.85
C GLU A 25 -9.74 5.90 15.51
N ALA A 26 -8.93 4.87 15.33
CA ALA A 26 -9.23 3.52 15.82
C ALA A 26 -8.51 3.17 17.12
N GLY A 27 -7.48 3.94 17.51
CA GLY A 27 -6.63 3.64 18.65
C GLY A 27 -5.70 2.46 18.39
N ASP A 28 -5.22 1.84 19.46
CA ASP A 28 -4.33 0.68 19.39
C ASP A 28 -5.15 -0.61 19.44
N LEU A 29 -5.42 -1.19 18.27
CA LEU A 29 -6.21 -2.41 18.13
C LEU A 29 -5.29 -3.61 17.93
N GLU A 30 -5.62 -4.73 18.57
CA GLU A 30 -4.90 -6.00 18.34
C GLU A 30 -4.96 -6.47 16.87
N LYS A 31 -6.00 -6.07 16.13
CA LYS A 31 -6.18 -6.40 14.71
C LYS A 31 -6.78 -5.22 13.95
N PRO A 32 -6.44 -5.07 12.65
CA PRO A 32 -7.07 -4.06 11.81
C PRO A 32 -8.58 -4.34 11.64
N LYS A 33 -9.37 -3.27 11.55
CA LYS A 33 -10.80 -3.30 11.22
C LYS A 33 -11.04 -3.62 9.74
N LEU A 34 -10.10 -3.24 8.88
CA LEU A 34 -10.16 -3.41 7.43
C LEU A 34 -8.75 -3.67 6.90
N VAL A 35 -8.62 -4.49 5.86
CA VAL A 35 -7.34 -4.75 5.22
C VAL A 35 -7.47 -4.61 3.71
N PHE A 36 -6.62 -3.78 3.11
CA PHE A 36 -6.45 -3.71 1.66
C PHE A 36 -5.30 -4.61 1.21
N PHE A 37 -5.56 -5.44 0.22
CA PHE A 37 -4.55 -6.20 -0.50
C PHE A 37 -4.36 -5.56 -1.87
N PHE A 38 -3.20 -4.97 -2.09
CA PHE A 38 -2.77 -4.47 -3.39
C PHE A 38 -2.03 -5.58 -4.11
N ASP A 39 -2.79 -6.33 -4.90
CA ASP A 39 -2.24 -7.29 -5.85
C ASP A 39 -1.55 -6.57 -7.00
N GLU A 40 -0.51 -7.19 -7.55
CA GLU A 40 0.37 -6.58 -8.53
C GLU A 40 0.93 -5.22 -8.08
N ALA A 41 1.43 -5.18 -6.84
CA ALA A 41 1.92 -3.96 -6.20
C ALA A 41 2.95 -3.18 -7.05
N HIS A 42 3.69 -3.87 -7.91
CA HIS A 42 4.62 -3.28 -8.87
C HIS A 42 3.98 -2.18 -9.74
N LEU A 43 2.67 -2.26 -10.03
CA LEU A 43 1.94 -1.26 -10.80
C LEU A 43 1.82 0.10 -10.08
N LEU A 44 1.97 0.12 -8.76
CA LEU A 44 1.96 1.36 -7.97
C LEU A 44 3.30 2.08 -7.99
N PHE A 45 4.39 1.36 -8.28
CA PHE A 45 5.75 1.85 -8.09
C PHE A 45 6.55 1.99 -9.39
N ASN A 46 6.23 1.20 -10.42
CA ASN A 46 6.93 1.24 -11.71
C ASN A 46 6.77 2.61 -12.39
N ASP A 47 7.91 3.23 -12.71
CA ASP A 47 8.01 4.56 -13.34
C ASP A 47 7.20 5.66 -12.61
N ALA A 48 6.94 5.48 -11.31
CA ALA A 48 6.26 6.45 -10.48
C ALA A 48 7.21 7.62 -10.18
N PRO A 49 6.78 8.88 -10.37
CA PRO A 49 7.57 10.03 -9.93
C PRO A 49 7.83 9.98 -8.43
N GLN A 50 8.98 10.49 -7.97
CA GLN A 50 9.34 10.49 -6.54
C GLN A 50 8.22 11.08 -5.66
N VAL A 51 7.59 12.17 -6.09
CA VAL A 51 6.48 12.81 -5.37
C VAL A 51 5.30 11.86 -5.15
N LEU A 52 5.04 10.95 -6.10
CA LEU A 52 3.98 9.95 -5.98
C LEU A 52 4.37 8.88 -4.95
N LEU A 53 5.62 8.42 -4.97
CA LEU A 53 6.14 7.46 -3.99
C LEU A 53 6.07 8.01 -2.56
N ASP A 54 6.47 9.27 -2.37
CA ASP A 54 6.41 9.94 -1.06
C ASP A 54 4.97 10.04 -0.56
N LYS A 55 4.02 10.31 -1.46
CA LYS A 55 2.59 10.38 -1.13
C LYS A 55 2.03 9.01 -0.77
N ILE A 56 2.40 7.96 -1.51
CA ILE A 56 2.02 6.57 -1.21
C ILE A 56 2.49 6.22 0.21
N GLU A 57 3.76 6.46 0.51
CA GLU A 57 4.34 6.19 1.83
C GLU A 57 3.60 6.95 2.94
N GLN A 58 3.33 8.24 2.73
CA GLN A 58 2.58 9.05 3.70
C GLN A 58 1.19 8.47 3.97
N VAL A 59 0.44 8.12 2.92
CA VAL A 59 -0.94 7.62 3.05
C VAL A 59 -0.98 6.27 3.75
N ILE A 60 -0.08 5.34 3.41
CA ILE A 60 0.02 4.03 4.08
C ILE A 60 0.32 4.19 5.58
N ARG A 61 1.21 5.13 5.92
CA ARG A 61 1.54 5.40 7.33
C ARG A 61 0.33 5.96 8.09
N LEU A 62 -0.41 6.88 7.48
CA LEU A 62 -1.55 7.55 8.10
C LEU A 62 -2.75 6.62 8.30
N ILE A 63 -3.08 5.78 7.31
CA ILE A 63 -4.26 4.93 7.38
C ILE A 63 -4.19 3.88 8.51
N ARG A 64 -2.98 3.57 8.99
CA ARG A 64 -2.77 2.68 10.14
C ARG A 64 -3.47 3.18 11.40
N SER A 65 -3.50 4.48 11.66
CA SER A 65 -4.17 5.05 12.86
C SER A 65 -5.70 4.87 12.82
N LYS A 66 -6.26 4.68 11.62
CA LYS A 66 -7.67 4.40 11.37
C LYS A 66 -8.01 2.91 11.50
N GLY A 67 -7.04 2.08 11.90
CA GLY A 67 -7.21 0.64 12.03
C GLY A 67 -7.33 -0.07 10.67
N VAL A 68 -6.76 0.51 9.61
CA VAL A 68 -6.71 -0.11 8.28
C VAL A 68 -5.31 -0.65 8.03
N GLY A 69 -5.23 -1.93 7.66
CA GLY A 69 -4.01 -2.58 7.22
C GLY A 69 -3.85 -2.49 5.70
N VAL A 70 -2.60 -2.41 5.24
CA VAL A 70 -2.24 -2.47 3.82
C VAL A 70 -1.24 -3.60 3.60
N TRP A 71 -1.52 -4.46 2.63
CA TRP A 71 -0.62 -5.53 2.17
C TRP A 71 -0.28 -5.31 0.70
N PHE A 72 1.01 -5.29 0.40
CA PHE A 72 1.49 -5.34 -0.97
C PHE A 72 1.77 -6.80 -1.33
N VAL A 73 1.12 -7.27 -2.39
CA VAL A 73 1.32 -8.60 -2.94
C VAL A 73 2.05 -8.42 -4.27
N SER A 74 3.26 -8.95 -4.36
CA SER A 74 4.05 -8.96 -5.59
C SER A 74 4.74 -10.30 -5.77
N GLN A 75 5.04 -10.63 -7.03
CA GLN A 75 5.83 -11.81 -7.38
C GLN A 75 7.29 -11.65 -6.98
N ASN A 76 7.84 -10.45 -7.14
CA ASN A 76 9.23 -10.15 -6.79
C ASN A 76 9.28 -9.04 -5.73
N PRO A 77 9.97 -9.27 -4.59
CA PRO A 77 10.20 -8.22 -3.59
C PRO A 77 10.88 -6.97 -4.14
N SER A 78 11.68 -7.07 -5.21
CA SER A 78 12.37 -5.93 -5.83
C SER A 78 11.42 -4.91 -6.46
N ASP A 79 10.15 -5.29 -6.67
CA ASP A 79 9.15 -4.40 -7.28
C ASP A 79 8.61 -3.36 -6.29
N ILE A 80 8.90 -3.53 -4.99
CA ILE A 80 8.48 -2.62 -3.94
C ILE A 80 9.71 -1.79 -3.52
N PRO A 81 9.64 -0.46 -3.57
CA PRO A 81 10.73 0.42 -3.14
C PRO A 81 11.17 0.16 -1.70
N ASP A 82 12.49 0.21 -1.44
CA ASP A 82 13.06 -0.07 -0.13
C ASP A 82 12.51 0.82 1.00
N ASN A 83 12.21 2.08 0.69
CA ASN A 83 11.58 3.00 1.65
C ASN A 83 10.17 2.54 2.06
N VAL A 84 9.40 1.97 1.13
CA VAL A 84 8.08 1.41 1.41
C VAL A 84 8.22 0.08 2.15
N LEU A 85 9.12 -0.80 1.70
CA LEU A 85 9.42 -2.08 2.38
C LEU A 85 9.82 -1.87 3.84
N GLY A 86 10.63 -0.83 4.12
CA GLY A 86 11.06 -0.49 5.48
C GLY A 86 9.91 -0.06 6.41
N GLN A 87 8.77 0.35 5.87
CA GLN A 87 7.57 0.69 6.65
C GLN A 87 6.66 -0.52 6.93
N LEU A 88 6.86 -1.64 6.23
CA LEU A 88 6.04 -2.83 6.38
C LEU A 88 6.51 -3.66 7.59
N GLY A 89 5.69 -3.66 8.65
CA GLY A 89 6.01 -4.39 9.88
C GLY A 89 5.89 -5.92 9.78
N ASN A 90 5.18 -6.42 8.75
CA ASN A 90 4.98 -7.85 8.52
C ASN A 90 5.37 -8.22 7.10
N ARG A 91 6.01 -9.39 6.95
CA ARG A 91 6.37 -9.95 5.65
C ARG A 91 6.06 -11.44 5.61
N VAL A 92 5.40 -11.86 4.54
CA VAL A 92 5.17 -13.27 4.22
C VAL A 92 5.83 -13.53 2.88
N GLN A 93 6.75 -14.49 2.84
CA GLN A 93 7.43 -14.91 1.62
C GLN A 93 7.16 -16.38 1.38
N HIS A 94 6.43 -16.69 0.32
CA HIS A 94 6.28 -18.07 -0.13
C HIS A 94 7.58 -18.53 -0.79
N ALA A 95 7.88 -19.83 -0.71
CA ALA A 95 9.08 -20.38 -1.32
C ALA A 95 9.10 -20.07 -2.82
N LEU A 96 10.10 -19.29 -3.26
CA LEU A 96 10.40 -19.09 -4.67
C LEU A 96 10.81 -20.46 -5.22
N ARG A 97 9.92 -21.09 -6.00
CA ARG A 97 10.30 -22.26 -6.78
C ARG A 97 10.96 -21.71 -8.06
N ALA A 98 12.24 -22.01 -8.19
CA ALA A 98 13.02 -21.78 -9.41
C ALA A 98 12.40 -22.51 -10.61
#